data_AF-A0A229S259-F1
#
_entry.id   AF-A0A229S259-F1
#
_cell.length_a   1.000
_cell.length_b   1.000
_cell.length_c   1.000
_cell.angle_alpha   90.00
_cell.angle_beta   90.00
_cell.angle_gamma   90.00
#
_symmetry.space_group_name_H-M   'P 1'
#
loop_
_entity.id
_entity.type
_entity.pdbx_description
1 polymer ?
#
loop_
_entity_poly.entity_id
_entity_poly.type
_entity_poly.pdbx_seq_one_letter_code
_entity_poly.pdbx_strand_id
1 'polypeptide(L)'
;MRKLLTVATVLIGLIGLSAAPANAVDPAKGYDGICTGADALTGTTVVVDFQELDGNGGTAAPTITRCSPNASPGTARTGIKALQDAGIAVAGTARWGLGFVCRLEGRPSATETIPLSSNPAYKEPCVNTPPAGAYWGYWHADGSGTTWTYSSYGALNRNVVPGGFEGWSFSLNKSATTNPVPGVTPRNPAIP
;
A
#
# COMPACT_ATOMS: atom_id res chain seq x y z
N MET A 1 -7.60 53.12 50.49
CA MET A 1 -8.13 51.76 50.26
C MET A 1 -7.63 51.27 48.90
N ARG A 2 -6.48 50.57 48.86
CA ARG A 2 -5.89 50.04 47.61
C ARG A 2 -6.44 48.63 47.37
N LYS A 3 -7.24 48.45 46.32
CA LYS A 3 -7.69 47.14 45.84
C LYS A 3 -6.57 46.52 45.00
N LEU A 4 -5.99 45.42 45.48
CA LEU A 4 -5.08 44.58 44.71
C LEU A 4 -5.92 43.75 43.73
N LEU A 5 -5.73 43.96 42.42
CA LEU A 5 -6.23 43.06 41.38
C LEU A 5 -5.17 41.99 41.11
N THR A 6 -5.49 40.75 41.46
CA THR A 6 -4.69 39.58 41.13
C THR A 6 -4.99 39.20 39.67
N VAL A 7 -4.02 39.36 38.78
CA VAL A 7 -4.10 38.90 37.38
C VAL A 7 -3.64 37.45 37.35
N ALA A 8 -4.56 36.51 37.12
CA ALA A 8 -4.24 35.12 36.86
C ALA A 8 -3.96 34.94 35.36
N THR A 9 -2.70 34.78 34.99
CA THR A 9 -2.28 34.51 33.61
C THR A 9 -2.49 33.02 33.31
N VAL A 10 -3.49 32.70 32.50
CA VAL A 10 -3.73 31.33 32.00
C VAL A 10 -2.73 31.05 30.88
N LEU A 11 -1.72 30.23 31.13
CA LEU A 11 -0.87 29.66 30.06
C LEU A 11 -1.68 28.60 29.30
N ILE A 12 -2.13 28.95 28.09
CA ILE A 12 -2.64 27.98 27.13
C ILE A 12 -1.44 27.29 26.49
N GLY A 13 -1.11 26.10 26.96
CA GLY A 13 -0.10 25.25 26.32
C GLY A 13 -0.62 24.78 24.96
N LEU A 14 -0.03 25.30 23.88
CA LEU A 14 -0.20 24.70 22.55
C LEU A 14 0.51 23.35 22.53
N ILE A 15 -0.25 22.28 22.75
CA ILE A 15 0.19 20.92 22.40
C ILE A 15 0.18 20.89 20.87
N GLY A 16 1.35 21.04 20.24
CA GLY A 16 1.50 20.77 18.82
C GLY A 16 1.11 19.32 18.56
N LEU A 17 0.01 19.10 17.83
CA LEU A 17 -0.25 17.81 17.23
C LEU A 17 0.86 17.56 16.21
N SER A 18 1.87 16.78 16.60
CA SER A 18 2.77 16.15 15.65
C SER A 18 1.90 15.25 14.76
N ALA A 19 1.68 15.66 13.51
CA ALA A 19 1.22 14.74 12.48
C ALA A 19 2.23 13.59 12.46
N ALA A 20 1.80 12.38 12.81
CA ALA A 20 2.65 11.21 12.68
C ALA A 20 3.20 11.19 11.24
N PRO A 21 4.50 10.94 11.03
CA PRO A 21 5.04 10.86 9.68
C PRO A 21 4.24 9.79 8.93
N ALA A 22 4.00 10.03 7.63
CA ALA A 22 3.45 9.02 6.75
C ALA A 22 4.20 7.70 6.98
N ASN A 23 3.42 6.63 7.17
CA ASN A 23 3.93 5.31 7.56
C ASN A 23 5.15 4.97 6.72
N ALA A 24 6.29 4.87 7.39
CA ALA A 24 7.52 4.45 6.76
C ALA A 24 7.50 2.93 6.71
N VAL A 25 7.81 2.39 5.53
CA VAL A 25 8.20 0.99 5.32
C VAL A 25 9.05 0.51 6.50
N ASP A 26 8.74 -0.68 7.03
CA ASP A 26 9.55 -1.34 8.06
C ASP A 26 10.78 -1.98 7.41
N PRO A 27 11.99 -1.39 7.57
CA PRO A 27 13.18 -1.88 6.90
C PRO A 27 13.71 -3.20 7.51
N ALA A 28 13.18 -3.66 8.64
CA ALA A 28 13.67 -4.86 9.32
C ALA A 28 13.11 -6.18 8.74
N LYS A 29 12.06 -6.15 7.90
CA LYS A 29 11.38 -7.36 7.40
C LYS A 29 11.80 -7.78 5.99
N GLY A 30 12.11 -6.80 5.14
CA GLY A 30 12.54 -6.99 3.76
C GLY A 30 13.55 -5.93 3.35
N TYR A 31 13.84 -5.84 2.06
CA TYR A 31 14.82 -4.87 1.53
C TYR A 31 14.35 -4.24 0.23
N ASP A 32 14.93 -3.09 -0.12
CA ASP A 32 14.57 -2.35 -1.33
C ASP A 32 14.99 -3.07 -2.60
N GLY A 33 14.17 -2.91 -3.64
CA GLY A 33 14.35 -3.54 -4.95
C GLY A 33 13.72 -4.92 -5.04
N ILE A 34 14.08 -5.64 -6.11
CA ILE A 34 13.61 -7.00 -6.35
C ILE A 34 14.33 -7.99 -5.43
N CYS A 35 13.75 -9.18 -5.22
CA CYS A 35 14.47 -10.25 -4.51
C CYS A 35 15.73 -10.68 -5.29
N THR A 36 16.85 -10.80 -4.58
CA THR A 36 18.17 -11.18 -5.12
C THR A 36 18.87 -12.18 -4.20
N GLY A 37 20.02 -12.70 -4.62
CA GLY A 37 20.84 -13.62 -3.83
C GLY A 37 20.06 -14.87 -3.41
N ALA A 38 20.09 -15.20 -2.12
CA ALA A 38 19.41 -16.37 -1.57
C ALA A 38 17.86 -16.30 -1.68
N ASP A 39 17.30 -15.10 -1.77
CA ASP A 39 15.85 -14.90 -1.90
C ASP A 39 15.38 -14.88 -3.35
N ALA A 40 16.29 -14.86 -4.32
CA ALA A 40 15.95 -14.66 -5.73
C ALA A 40 14.95 -15.71 -6.26
N LEU A 41 14.98 -16.93 -5.73
CA LEU A 41 14.10 -18.03 -6.13
C LEU A 41 13.10 -18.47 -5.05
N THR A 42 13.17 -17.87 -3.87
CA THR A 42 12.39 -18.32 -2.69
C THR A 42 11.47 -17.23 -2.15
N GLY A 43 11.91 -15.97 -2.23
CA GLY A 43 11.15 -14.77 -1.90
C GLY A 43 10.19 -14.36 -3.00
N THR A 44 9.54 -13.22 -2.79
CA THR A 44 8.61 -12.62 -3.77
C THR A 44 8.82 -11.12 -3.78
N THR A 45 8.89 -10.51 -4.95
CA THR A 45 8.99 -9.04 -5.03
C THR A 45 7.59 -8.43 -4.89
N VAL A 46 7.47 -7.40 -4.05
CA VAL A 46 6.23 -6.64 -3.88
C VAL A 46 6.41 -5.26 -4.50
N VAL A 47 5.40 -4.84 -5.27
CA VAL A 47 5.32 -3.50 -5.86
C VAL A 47 4.06 -2.81 -5.37
N VAL A 48 4.19 -1.60 -4.81
CA VAL A 48 3.08 -0.70 -4.51
C VAL A 48 3.21 0.53 -5.41
N ASP A 49 2.28 0.66 -6.35
CA ASP A 49 2.23 1.73 -7.31
C ASP A 49 1.04 2.65 -7.01
N PHE A 50 1.34 3.87 -6.59
CA PHE A 50 0.34 4.85 -6.15
C PHE A 50 -0.44 5.46 -7.32
N GLN A 51 0.06 5.34 -8.56
CA GLN A 51 -0.63 5.81 -9.78
C GLN A 51 -1.23 7.21 -9.60
N GLU A 52 -2.55 7.38 -9.76
CA GLU A 52 -3.19 8.69 -9.63
C GLU A 52 -3.15 9.29 -8.20
N LEU A 53 -2.83 8.51 -7.16
CA LEU A 53 -2.52 9.07 -5.84
C LEU A 53 -1.14 9.76 -5.82
N ASP A 54 -0.26 9.40 -6.74
CA ASP A 54 0.99 10.12 -6.98
C ASP A 54 0.74 11.29 -7.94
N GLY A 55 1.04 12.52 -7.48
CA GLY A 55 1.04 13.74 -8.29
C GLY A 55 -0.29 14.23 -8.88
N ASN A 56 -1.34 13.39 -8.98
CA ASN A 56 -2.61 13.69 -9.69
C ASN A 56 -3.81 13.90 -8.75
N GLY A 57 -3.59 14.60 -7.63
CA GLY A 57 -4.64 15.01 -6.68
C GLY A 57 -4.36 14.65 -5.22
N GLY A 58 -3.29 13.90 -4.96
CA GLY A 58 -2.79 13.54 -3.63
C GLY A 58 -1.38 14.06 -3.35
N THR A 59 -0.84 13.72 -2.17
CA THR A 59 0.57 13.95 -1.84
C THR A 59 1.45 13.04 -2.70
N ALA A 60 2.53 13.56 -3.31
CA ALA A 60 3.44 12.72 -4.09
C ALA A 60 3.91 11.50 -3.26
N ALA A 61 3.90 10.31 -3.88
CA ALA A 61 4.37 9.06 -3.29
C ALA A 61 5.05 8.22 -4.37
N PRO A 62 6.37 7.97 -4.25
CA PRO A 62 7.06 7.15 -5.22
C PRO A 62 6.57 5.71 -5.16
N THR A 63 6.59 5.02 -6.30
CA THR A 63 6.40 3.56 -6.36
C THR A 63 7.37 2.87 -5.40
N ILE A 64 6.85 1.95 -4.57
CA ILE A 64 7.65 1.14 -3.66
C ILE A 64 7.89 -0.21 -4.32
N THR A 65 9.15 -0.63 -4.40
CA THR A 65 9.53 -1.98 -4.84
C THR A 65 10.41 -2.60 -3.79
N ARG A 66 9.98 -3.72 -3.21
CA ARG A 66 10.70 -4.37 -2.11
C ARG A 66 10.65 -5.88 -2.22
N CYS A 67 11.75 -6.53 -1.84
CA CYS A 67 11.74 -7.96 -1.64
C CYS A 67 10.98 -8.29 -0.37
N SER A 68 10.11 -9.29 -0.47
CA SER A 68 9.54 -10.05 0.63
C SER A 68 10.35 -11.34 0.76
N PRO A 69 11.37 -11.41 1.64
CA PRO A 69 12.15 -12.63 1.86
C PRO A 69 11.25 -13.76 2.32
N ASN A 70 11.64 -14.99 2.06
CA ASN A 70 10.89 -16.16 2.52
C ASN A 70 11.69 -16.94 3.56
N ALA A 71 11.44 -16.66 4.83
CA ALA A 71 12.07 -17.37 5.95
C ALA A 71 11.65 -18.85 6.05
N SER A 72 10.64 -19.31 5.29
CA SER A 72 10.19 -20.71 5.29
C SER A 72 9.84 -21.17 3.88
N PRO A 73 10.86 -21.38 3.00
CA PRO A 73 10.67 -21.86 1.64
C PRO A 73 9.83 -23.14 1.59
N GLY A 74 8.94 -23.25 0.60
CA GLY A 74 8.01 -24.38 0.45
C GLY A 74 6.70 -24.24 1.24
N THR A 75 6.55 -23.22 2.08
CA THR A 75 5.27 -22.91 2.74
C THR A 75 4.44 -21.93 1.90
N ALA A 76 3.14 -22.21 1.75
CA ALA A 76 2.22 -21.31 1.07
C ALA A 76 2.16 -19.94 1.76
N ARG A 77 2.25 -18.87 0.96
CA ARG A 77 2.19 -17.47 1.42
C ARG A 77 1.19 -16.71 0.58
N THR A 78 0.36 -15.91 1.23
CA THR A 78 -0.62 -15.07 0.55
C THR A 78 0.02 -13.77 0.08
N GLY A 79 -0.62 -13.05 -0.84
CA GLY A 79 -0.17 -11.70 -1.25
C GLY A 79 -0.12 -10.72 -0.07
N ILE A 80 -1.09 -10.80 0.85
CA ILE A 80 -1.07 -10.00 2.08
C ILE A 80 0.15 -10.32 2.94
N LYS A 81 0.50 -11.60 3.08
CA LYS A 81 1.72 -11.99 3.82
C LYS A 81 2.98 -11.46 3.14
N ALA A 82 3.02 -11.48 1.81
CA ALA A 82 4.14 -10.92 1.06
C ALA A 82 4.32 -9.41 1.33
N LEU A 83 3.25 -8.62 1.33
CA LEU A 83 3.29 -7.20 1.74
C LEU A 83 3.89 -7.03 3.14
N GLN A 84 3.36 -7.76 4.13
CA GLN A 84 3.79 -7.66 5.51
C GLN A 84 5.26 -8.05 5.69
N ASP A 85 5.71 -9.09 5.00
CA ASP A 85 7.11 -9.56 5.00
C ASP A 85 8.05 -8.62 4.23
N ALA A 86 7.55 -7.87 3.24
CA ALA A 86 8.31 -6.80 2.63
C ALA A 86 8.44 -5.56 3.55
N GLY A 87 7.77 -5.55 4.69
CA GLY A 87 7.72 -4.40 5.60
C GLY A 87 6.67 -3.37 5.22
N ILE A 88 5.75 -3.70 4.31
CA ILE A 88 4.69 -2.78 3.90
C ILE A 88 3.60 -2.72 4.98
N ALA A 89 3.26 -1.52 5.42
CA ALA A 89 2.13 -1.27 6.29
C ALA A 89 0.81 -1.45 5.50
N VAL A 90 0.01 -2.43 5.90
CA VAL A 90 -1.27 -2.77 5.26
C VAL A 90 -2.42 -2.50 6.22
N ALA A 91 -3.37 -1.67 5.80
CA ALA A 91 -4.63 -1.49 6.51
C ALA A 91 -5.78 -2.10 5.71
N GLY A 92 -6.56 -2.93 6.39
CA GLY A 92 -7.82 -3.45 5.89
C GLY A 92 -9.00 -2.61 6.37
N THR A 93 -10.14 -2.73 5.69
CA THR A 93 -11.39 -2.05 6.09
C THR A 93 -11.88 -2.53 7.46
N ALA A 94 -12.56 -1.67 8.22
CA ALA A 94 -13.11 -2.04 9.52
C ALA A 94 -14.10 -3.23 9.43
N ARG A 95 -14.91 -3.29 8.37
CA ARG A 95 -15.92 -4.33 8.19
C ARG A 95 -15.35 -5.69 7.78
N TRP A 96 -14.26 -5.72 7.03
CA TRP A 96 -13.77 -6.95 6.38
C TRP A 96 -12.30 -7.27 6.65
N GLY A 97 -11.63 -6.47 7.47
CA GLY A 97 -10.21 -6.58 7.73
C GLY A 97 -9.40 -6.59 6.42
N LEU A 98 -8.37 -7.43 6.37
CA LEU A 98 -7.47 -7.57 5.22
C LEU A 98 -8.10 -8.25 3.99
N GLY A 99 -9.38 -8.65 4.07
CA GLY A 99 -10.14 -9.09 2.89
C GLY A 99 -10.34 -7.95 1.88
N PHE A 100 -10.34 -6.70 2.35
CA PHE A 100 -10.31 -5.50 1.51
C PHE A 100 -9.26 -4.53 2.03
N VAL A 101 -8.16 -4.38 1.28
CA VAL A 101 -7.12 -3.39 1.59
C VAL A 101 -7.64 -2.00 1.27
N CYS A 102 -7.64 -1.13 2.27
CA CYS A 102 -8.01 0.27 2.12
C CYS A 102 -6.78 1.18 2.05
N ARG A 103 -5.67 0.80 2.70
CA ARG A 103 -4.43 1.59 2.70
C ARG A 103 -3.19 0.73 2.60
N LEU A 104 -2.23 1.22 1.82
CA LEU A 104 -0.85 0.77 1.80
C LEU A 104 0.04 1.97 2.11
N GLU A 105 0.93 1.82 3.09
CA GLU A 105 1.72 2.92 3.65
C GLU A 105 0.87 4.14 4.07
N GLY A 106 -0.34 3.85 4.58
CA GLY A 106 -1.30 4.87 5.01
C GLY A 106 -1.95 5.67 3.87
N ARG A 107 -1.81 5.24 2.60
CA ARG A 107 -2.42 5.88 1.43
C ARG A 107 -3.53 5.03 0.80
N PRO A 108 -4.66 5.63 0.38
CA PRO A 108 -5.04 7.03 0.62
C PRO A 108 -5.18 7.34 2.12
N SER A 109 -4.73 8.53 2.54
CA SER A 109 -4.90 8.93 3.94
C SER A 109 -6.36 9.25 4.25
N ALA A 110 -6.75 9.23 5.53
CA ALA A 110 -8.12 9.56 5.93
C ALA A 110 -8.54 11.00 5.56
N THR A 111 -7.58 11.88 5.33
CA THR A 111 -7.80 13.29 4.99
C THR A 111 -7.61 13.60 3.51
N GLU A 112 -7.07 12.65 2.74
CA GLU A 112 -6.76 12.80 1.32
C GLU A 112 -8.02 12.71 0.46
N THR A 113 -8.22 13.73 -0.37
CA THR A 113 -9.31 13.78 -1.32
C THR A 113 -8.93 12.99 -2.57
N ILE A 114 -9.80 12.05 -2.96
CA ILE A 114 -9.68 11.24 -4.17
C ILE A 114 -10.76 11.75 -5.14
N PRO A 115 -10.40 12.30 -6.31
CA PRO A 115 -11.35 12.89 -7.25
C PRO A 115 -12.09 11.81 -8.06
N LEU A 116 -12.86 10.97 -7.35
CA LEU A 116 -13.74 9.94 -7.93
C LEU A 116 -14.87 10.64 -8.71
N SER A 117 -15.11 10.25 -9.96
CA SER A 117 -16.08 10.93 -10.83
C SER A 117 -17.50 10.99 -10.27
N SER A 118 -17.92 9.99 -9.49
CA SER A 118 -19.24 9.96 -8.83
C SER A 118 -19.30 10.76 -7.53
N ASN A 119 -18.16 11.07 -6.93
CA ASN A 119 -18.03 11.88 -5.72
C ASN A 119 -16.64 12.55 -5.69
N PRO A 120 -16.47 13.73 -6.33
CA PRO A 120 -15.15 14.36 -6.45
C PRO A 120 -14.51 14.79 -5.11
N ALA A 121 -15.30 14.84 -4.03
CA ALA A 121 -14.84 15.14 -2.68
C ALA A 121 -14.61 13.88 -1.82
N TYR A 122 -14.57 12.70 -2.44
CA TYR A 122 -14.44 11.44 -1.73
C TYR A 122 -13.14 11.38 -0.92
N LYS A 123 -13.22 10.84 0.29
CA LYS A 123 -12.09 10.48 1.14
C LYS A 123 -12.34 9.06 1.64
N GLU A 124 -11.36 8.18 1.58
CA GLU A 124 -11.53 6.77 1.96
C GLU A 124 -11.59 6.64 3.50
N PRO A 125 -12.77 6.37 4.10
CA PRO A 125 -12.89 6.23 5.55
C PRO A 125 -12.28 4.91 6.07
N CYS A 126 -12.06 3.94 5.20
CA CYS A 126 -11.63 2.57 5.49
C CYS A 126 -12.62 1.82 6.41
N VAL A 127 -13.91 2.00 6.17
CA VAL A 127 -14.97 1.31 6.93
C VAL A 127 -15.54 0.14 6.14
N ASN A 128 -15.95 0.41 4.90
CA ASN A 128 -16.51 -0.59 3.98
C ASN A 128 -15.54 -0.85 2.82
N THR A 129 -15.89 -1.81 1.97
CA THR A 129 -15.20 -2.06 0.69
C THR A 129 -15.00 -0.75 -0.09
N PRO A 130 -13.78 -0.44 -0.54
CA PRO A 130 -13.52 0.73 -1.36
C PRO A 130 -14.41 0.76 -2.61
N PRO A 131 -14.82 1.94 -3.10
CA PRO A 131 -15.64 2.07 -4.31
C PRO A 131 -14.97 1.41 -5.52
N ALA A 132 -15.77 0.81 -6.41
CA ALA A 132 -15.26 0.15 -7.62
C ALA A 132 -14.51 1.10 -8.58
N GLY A 133 -14.62 2.42 -8.40
CA GLY A 133 -13.87 3.42 -9.16
C GLY A 133 -12.67 4.02 -8.43
N ALA A 134 -12.37 3.62 -7.19
CA ALA A 134 -11.25 4.14 -6.39
C ALA A 134 -10.77 3.07 -5.40
N TYR A 135 -9.80 2.24 -5.78
CA TYR A 135 -9.34 1.11 -4.96
C TYR A 135 -7.95 0.61 -5.35
N TRP A 136 -7.36 -0.24 -4.49
CA TRP A 136 -6.11 -0.96 -4.78
C TRP A 136 -6.38 -2.21 -5.63
N GLY A 137 -5.98 -2.18 -6.90
CA GLY A 137 -6.01 -3.36 -7.77
C GLY A 137 -4.86 -4.32 -7.44
N TYR A 138 -5.15 -5.62 -7.37
CA TYR A 138 -4.17 -6.66 -7.06
C TYR A 138 -3.71 -7.38 -8.33
N TRP A 139 -2.40 -7.42 -8.53
CA TRP A 139 -1.74 -7.94 -9.72
C TRP A 139 -0.68 -8.96 -9.33
N HIS A 140 -0.35 -9.87 -10.25
CA HIS A 140 0.74 -10.81 -10.05
C HIS A 140 1.48 -11.13 -11.36
N ALA A 141 2.70 -11.63 -11.21
CA ALA A 141 3.51 -12.19 -12.28
C ALA A 141 4.43 -13.29 -11.73
N ASP A 142 4.86 -14.20 -12.59
CA ASP A 142 5.75 -15.32 -12.21
C ASP A 142 7.24 -14.93 -12.20
N GLY A 143 7.59 -13.72 -12.63
CA GLY A 143 8.96 -13.22 -12.69
C GLY A 143 9.71 -13.56 -13.98
N SER A 144 9.15 -14.36 -14.88
CA SER A 144 9.81 -14.77 -16.14
C SER A 144 9.74 -13.69 -17.24
N GLY A 145 8.69 -12.87 -17.20
CA GLY A 145 8.33 -11.96 -18.30
C GLY A 145 8.22 -10.50 -17.91
N THR A 146 7.48 -9.75 -18.73
CA THR A 146 7.22 -8.32 -18.57
C THR A 146 5.74 -8.03 -18.29
N THR A 147 4.91 -9.06 -18.11
CA THR A 147 3.45 -8.94 -18.10
C THR A 147 2.88 -9.12 -16.69
N TRP A 148 2.13 -8.13 -16.24
CA TRP A 148 1.28 -8.24 -15.06
C TRP A 148 -0.07 -8.87 -15.40
N THR A 149 -0.57 -9.71 -14.51
CA THR A 149 -1.91 -10.31 -14.58
C THR A 149 -2.77 -9.77 -13.45
N TYR A 150 -3.96 -9.23 -13.76
CA TYR A 150 -4.92 -8.82 -12.74
C TYR A 150 -5.47 -10.05 -12.03
N SER A 151 -5.49 -10.04 -10.70
CA SER A 151 -5.94 -11.21 -9.95
C SER A 151 -7.46 -11.33 -9.93
N SER A 152 -7.96 -12.53 -10.23
CA SER A 152 -9.36 -12.91 -10.02
C SER A 152 -9.68 -13.32 -8.58
N TYR A 153 -8.66 -13.38 -7.70
CA TYR A 153 -8.79 -13.76 -6.30
C TYR A 153 -8.34 -12.61 -5.39
N GLY A 154 -8.93 -12.53 -4.19
CA GLY A 154 -8.44 -11.62 -3.16
C GLY A 154 -7.03 -12.02 -2.69
N ALA A 155 -6.24 -11.04 -2.24
CA ALA A 155 -4.85 -11.25 -1.84
C ALA A 155 -4.64 -12.19 -0.63
N LEU A 156 -5.71 -12.50 0.12
CA LEU A 156 -5.70 -13.54 1.16
C LEU A 156 -5.90 -14.96 0.62
N ASN A 157 -6.41 -15.11 -0.60
CA ASN A 157 -6.82 -16.39 -1.19
C ASN A 157 -5.97 -16.80 -2.39
N ARG A 158 -4.91 -16.06 -2.69
CA ARG A 158 -3.94 -16.39 -3.73
C ARG A 158 -2.58 -16.64 -3.12
N ASN A 159 -1.99 -17.78 -3.45
CA ASN A 159 -0.61 -18.08 -3.09
C ASN A 159 0.35 -17.38 -4.05
N VAL A 160 1.38 -16.75 -3.48
CA VAL A 160 2.44 -16.11 -4.24
C VAL A 160 3.32 -17.15 -4.93
N VAL A 161 3.95 -16.74 -6.02
CA VAL A 161 4.93 -17.57 -6.75
C VAL A 161 6.33 -17.21 -6.25
N PRO A 162 7.14 -18.19 -5.79
CA PRO A 162 8.55 -17.96 -5.48
C PRO A 162 9.31 -17.41 -6.68
N GLY A 163 10.10 -16.36 -6.47
CA GLY A 163 10.78 -15.59 -7.53
C GLY A 163 9.86 -14.68 -8.35
N GLY A 164 8.55 -14.74 -8.12
CA GLY A 164 7.56 -13.91 -8.80
C GLY A 164 7.39 -12.52 -8.19
N PHE A 165 6.34 -11.85 -8.65
CA PHE A 165 5.95 -10.51 -8.23
C PHE A 165 4.49 -10.46 -7.81
N GLU A 166 4.21 -9.71 -6.75
CA GLU A 166 2.87 -9.28 -6.36
C GLU A 166 2.80 -7.75 -6.43
N GLY A 167 1.73 -7.22 -7.00
CA GLY A 167 1.57 -5.81 -7.27
C GLY A 167 0.27 -5.25 -6.73
N TRP A 168 0.32 -4.05 -6.15
CA TRP A 168 -0.82 -3.24 -5.82
C TRP A 168 -0.72 -1.94 -6.59
N SER A 169 -1.68 -1.69 -7.47
CA SER A 169 -1.72 -0.49 -8.32
C SER A 169 -3.02 0.24 -8.02
N PHE A 170 -2.94 1.49 -7.59
CA PHE A 170 -4.16 2.24 -7.30
C PHE A 170 -4.92 2.51 -8.60
N SER A 171 -6.23 2.30 -8.56
CA SER A 171 -7.12 2.49 -9.70
C SER A 171 -8.11 3.60 -9.40
N LEU A 172 -8.06 4.67 -10.17
CA LEU A 172 -8.99 5.80 -10.09
C LEU A 172 -9.73 6.02 -11.40
N ASN A 173 -11.06 6.04 -11.34
CA ASN A 173 -11.95 6.29 -12.48
C ASN A 173 -11.70 5.34 -13.66
N LYS A 174 -11.34 4.08 -13.38
CA LYS A 174 -11.14 3.03 -14.38
C LYS A 174 -12.27 1.99 -14.35
N SER A 175 -12.27 1.12 -15.34
CA SER A 175 -13.12 -0.07 -15.39
C SER A 175 -12.29 -1.33 -15.07
N ALA A 176 -12.98 -2.47 -14.94
CA ALA A 176 -12.34 -3.77 -14.77
C ALA A 176 -11.30 -4.11 -15.85
N THR A 177 -11.41 -3.52 -17.05
CA THR A 177 -10.50 -3.77 -18.18
C THR A 177 -9.46 -2.66 -18.40
N THR A 178 -9.53 -1.55 -17.68
CA THR A 178 -8.62 -0.40 -17.84
C THR A 178 -7.89 -0.03 -16.56
N ASN A 179 -7.96 -0.86 -15.52
CA ASN A 179 -7.14 -0.72 -14.33
C ASN A 179 -5.65 -0.67 -14.73
N PRO A 180 -4.87 0.28 -14.19
CA PRO A 180 -3.47 0.39 -14.53
C PRO A 180 -2.67 -0.75 -13.89
N VAL A 181 -1.81 -1.40 -14.68
CA VAL A 181 -0.80 -2.32 -14.16
C VAL A 181 0.26 -1.54 -13.35
N PRO A 182 0.95 -2.15 -12.39
CA PRO A 182 2.14 -1.53 -11.81
C PRO A 182 3.16 -1.16 -12.89
N GLY A 183 3.77 0.02 -12.80
CA GLY A 183 4.73 0.56 -13.77
C GLY A 183 6.10 -0.12 -13.74
N VAL A 184 6.36 -0.98 -12.75
CA VAL A 184 7.58 -1.78 -12.65
C VAL A 184 7.46 -3.01 -13.52
N THR A 185 8.43 -3.25 -14.40
CA THR A 185 8.51 -4.50 -15.17
C THR A 185 8.75 -5.69 -14.23
N PRO A 186 7.87 -6.70 -14.18
CA PRO A 186 7.95 -7.79 -13.22
C PRO A 186 8.92 -8.89 -13.67
N ARG A 187 10.19 -8.51 -13.92
CA ARG A 187 11.24 -9.44 -14.35
C ARG A 187 12.20 -9.73 -13.21
N ASN A 188 12.36 -11.01 -12.91
CA ASN A 188 13.40 -11.52 -12.04
C ASN A 188 14.49 -12.19 -12.90
N PRO A 189 15.73 -11.69 -12.90
CA PRO A 189 16.82 -12.28 -13.68
C PRO A 189 17.18 -13.72 -13.30
N ALA A 190 16.81 -14.18 -12.10
CA ALA A 190 17.02 -15.56 -11.68
C ALA A 190 15.97 -16.53 -12.23
N ILE A 191 14.84 -16.01 -12.73
CA ILE A 191 13.80 -16.80 -13.40
C ILE A 191 14.09 -16.78 -14.92
N PRO A 192 14.24 -17.96 -15.56
CA PRO A 192 14.51 -18.08 -17.00
C PRO A 192 13.48 -17.33 -17.87
#